data_AF-A0A9E5G2S2-F1
#
_entry.id   AF-A0A9E5G2S2-F1
#
_cell.length_a   1.000
_cell.length_b   1.000
_cell.length_c   1.000
_cell.angle_alpha   90.00
_cell.angle_beta   90.00
_cell.angle_gamma   90.00
#
_symmetry.space_group_name_H-M   'P 1'
#
loop_
_entity.id
_entity.type
_entity.pdbx_description
1 polymer ?
#
loop_
_entity_poly.entity_id
_entity_poly.type
_entity_poly.pdbx_seq_one_letter_code
_entity_poly.pdbx_strand_id
1 'polypeptide(L)'
;MTADDIILQLERDYLERLKWLVLREFRILPGSKAALEISDEDFIKCGAHIVLDRKMRSANCYTECGRNSSFEEERFSLLSEERL
;
A
#
# COMPACT_ATOMS: atom_id res chain seq x y z
N MET A 1 -3.31 13.81 -19.65
CA MET A 1 -2.56 13.00 -18.68
C MET A 1 -2.91 11.56 -18.94
N THR A 2 -1.93 10.74 -19.32
CA THR A 2 -2.14 9.32 -19.61
C THR A 2 -2.01 8.49 -18.33
N ALA A 3 -2.47 7.23 -18.34
CA ALA A 3 -2.32 6.33 -17.20
C ALA A 3 -0.84 6.12 -16.82
N ASP A 4 0.06 6.08 -17.80
CA ASP A 4 1.49 5.94 -17.58
C ASP A 4 2.11 7.18 -16.91
N ASP A 5 1.63 8.38 -17.25
CA ASP A 5 2.08 9.62 -16.61
C ASP A 5 1.74 9.63 -15.10
N ILE A 6 0.55 9.14 -14.74
CA ILE A 6 0.09 9.05 -13.35
C ILE A 6 0.95 8.04 -12.58
N ILE A 7 1.23 6.87 -13.17
CA ILE A 7 2.07 5.85 -12.55
C ILE A 7 3.49 6.37 -12.34
N LEU A 8 4.08 7.03 -13.33
CA LEU A 8 5.43 7.61 -13.22
C LEU A 8 5.50 8.73 -12.16
N GLN A 9 4.44 9.52 -12.03
CA GLN A 9 4.36 10.54 -10.99
C GLN A 9 4.30 9.91 -9.59
N LEU A 10 3.44 8.90 -9.39
CA LEU A 10 3.32 8.18 -8.12
C LEU A 10 4.57 7.37 -7.77
N GLU A 11 5.36 6.95 -8.76
CA GLU A 11 6.65 6.28 -8.54
C GLU A 11 7.68 7.23 -7.92
N ARG A 12 7.61 8.52 -8.23
CA ARG A 12 8.51 9.56 -7.73
C ARG A 12 8.03 10.22 -6.44
N ASP A 13 6.74 10.13 -6.14
CA ASP A 13 6.16 10.66 -4.91
C ASP A 13 6.18 9.63 -3.78
N TYR A 14 7.27 9.64 -3.01
CA TYR A 14 7.47 8.71 -1.90
C TYR A 14 6.45 8.86 -0.78
N LEU A 15 5.94 10.07 -0.55
CA LEU A 15 4.97 10.32 0.52
C LEU A 15 3.61 9.74 0.15
N GLU A 16 3.16 10.00 -1.08
CA GLU A 16 1.90 9.45 -1.59
C GLU A 16 1.97 7.92 -1.65
N ARG A 17 3.14 7.39 -2.01
CA ARG A 17 3.39 5.96 -1.98
C ARG A 17 3.32 5.36 -0.58
N LEU A 18 3.87 6.03 0.43
CA LEU A 18 3.76 5.59 1.82
C LEU A 18 2.31 5.58 2.30
N LYS A 19 1.53 6.63 1.99
CA LYS A 19 0.10 6.67 2.32
C LYS A 19 -0.64 5.47 1.73
N TRP A 20 -0.40 5.17 0.45
CA TRP A 20 -0.98 3.99 -0.19
C TRP A 20 -0.61 2.69 0.54
N LEU A 21 0.67 2.50 0.89
CA LEU A 21 1.12 1.28 1.56
C LEU A 21 0.42 1.10 2.93
N VAL A 22 0.26 2.18 3.69
CA VAL A 22 -0.49 2.18 4.95
C VAL A 22 -1.95 1.83 4.72
N LEU A 23 -2.63 2.51 3.78
CA LEU A 23 -4.05 2.23 3.46
C LEU A 23 -4.26 0.78 3.02
N ARG A 24 -3.34 0.24 2.21
CA ARG A 24 -3.36 -1.16 1.75
C ARG A 24 -3.18 -2.14 2.90
N GLU A 25 -2.25 -1.86 3.82
CA GLU A 25 -1.98 -2.72 4.99
C GLU A 25 -3.22 -2.85 5.89
N PHE A 26 -3.89 -1.74 6.16
CA PHE A 26 -5.13 -1.71 6.95
C PHE A 26 -6.40 -2.07 6.15
N ARG A 27 -6.25 -2.52 4.88
CA ARG A 27 -7.36 -2.89 3.98
C ARG A 27 -8.39 -1.78 3.77
N ILE A 28 -7.98 -0.52 3.90
CA ILE A 28 -8.80 0.67 3.63
C ILE A 28 -8.70 0.97 2.14
N LEU A 29 -9.47 0.22 1.34
CA LEU A 29 -9.51 0.35 -0.11
C LEU A 29 -10.84 0.98 -0.58
N PRO A 30 -10.88 1.53 -1.81
CA PRO A 30 -12.08 2.17 -2.38
C PRO A 30 -13.32 1.28 -2.57
N GLY A 31 -13.33 0.04 -2.07
CA GLY A 31 -14.49 -0.85 -2.09
C GLY A 31 -15.16 -1.05 -0.73
N SER A 32 -14.64 -0.46 0.35
CA SER A 32 -15.27 -0.54 1.67
C SER A 32 -16.49 0.38 1.75
N LYS A 33 -17.46 0.09 2.64
CA LYS A 33 -18.61 0.99 2.89
C LYS A 33 -18.20 2.43 3.29
N ALA A 34 -16.96 2.62 3.74
CA ALA A 34 -16.38 3.94 4.05
C ALA A 34 -15.88 4.71 2.81
N ALA A 35 -15.84 4.07 1.63
CA ALA A 35 -15.33 4.66 0.38
C ALA A 35 -16.41 5.37 -0.47
N LEU A 36 -17.62 5.57 0.06
CA LEU A 36 -18.73 6.21 -0.66
C LEU A 36 -18.47 7.69 -1.01
N GLU A 37 -17.45 8.32 -0.42
CA GLU A 37 -17.07 9.72 -0.68
C GLU A 37 -15.78 9.86 -1.50
N ILE A 38 -15.21 8.77 -2.03
CA ILE A 38 -14.00 8.84 -2.85
C ILE A 38 -14.29 9.48 -4.20
N SER A 39 -13.47 10.46 -4.59
CA SER A 39 -13.54 11.07 -5.91
C SER A 39 -13.08 10.08 -6.99
N ASP A 40 -13.59 10.21 -8.21
CA ASP A 40 -13.15 9.40 -9.35
C ASP A 40 -11.63 9.49 -9.56
N GLU A 41 -11.02 10.65 -9.25
CA GLU A 41 -9.58 10.85 -9.32
C GLU A 41 -8.82 9.98 -8.30
N ASP A 42 -9.29 9.93 -7.05
CA ASP A 42 -8.67 9.13 -6.00
C ASP A 42 -8.85 7.63 -6.26
N PHE A 43 -9.96 7.24 -6.89
CA PHE A 43 -10.18 5.87 -7.35
C PHE A 43 -9.14 5.48 -8.42
N ILE A 44 -8.90 6.35 -9.40
CA ILE A 44 -7.89 6.15 -10.44
C ILE A 44 -6.48 6.08 -9.83
N LYS A 45 -6.16 6.93 -8.85
CA LYS A 45 -4.87 6.87 -8.11
C LYS A 45 -4.68 5.55 -7.38
N CYS A 46 -5.72 5.03 -6.73
CA CYS A 46 -5.68 3.70 -6.12
C CYS A 46 -5.40 2.62 -7.16
N GLY A 47 -6.06 2.67 -8.32
CA GLY A 47 -5.79 1.78 -9.46
C GLY A 47 -4.34 1.85 -9.93
N ALA A 48 -3.80 3.05 -10.08
CA ALA A 48 -2.41 3.27 -10.48
C ALA A 48 -1.42 2.68 -9.46
N HIS A 49 -1.67 2.86 -8.16
CA HIS A 49 -0.85 2.25 -7.11
C HIS A 49 -0.87 0.71 -7.12
N ILE A 50 -2.00 0.09 -7.45
CA ILE A 50 -2.11 -1.37 -7.59
C ILE A 50 -1.27 -1.87 -8.78
N VAL A 51 -1.30 -1.16 -9.91
CA VAL A 51 -0.48 -1.50 -11.08
C VAL A 51 1.01 -1.36 -10.74
N LEU A 52 1.36 -0.28 -10.03
CA LEU A 52 2.73 0.01 -9.60
C LEU A 52 3.23 -1.05 -8.60
N ASP A 53 2.39 -1.48 -7.64
CA ASP A 53 2.67 -2.61 -6.74
C ASP A 53 2.99 -3.89 -7.51
N ARG A 54 2.18 -4.23 -8.52
CA ARG A 54 2.38 -5.43 -9.34
C ARG A 54 3.68 -5.32 -10.14
N LYS A 55 3.96 -4.15 -10.73
CA LYS A 55 5.21 -3.90 -11.48
C LYS A 55 6.44 -4.02 -10.57
N MET A 56 6.38 -3.43 -9.37
CA MET A 56 7.46 -3.52 -8.38
C MET A 56 7.65 -4.95 -7.87
N ARG A 57 6.58 -5.71 -7.58
CA ARG A 57 6.68 -7.13 -7.18
C ARG A 57 7.28 -7.99 -8.28
N SER A 58 6.88 -7.78 -9.54
CA SER A 58 7.47 -8.48 -10.69
C SER A 58 8.96 -8.15 -10.86
N ALA A 59 9.37 -6.91 -10.56
CA ALA A 59 10.77 -6.50 -10.57
C ALA A 59 11.56 -7.03 -9.34
N ASN A 60 10.91 -7.13 -8.17
CA ASN A 60 11.48 -7.57 -6.89
C ASN A 60 11.36 -9.08 -6.64
N CYS A 61 10.97 -9.89 -7.62
CA CYS A 61 10.99 -11.36 -7.51
C CYS A 61 12.37 -11.95 -7.14
N TYR A 62 13.43 -11.13 -7.08
CA TYR A 62 14.75 -11.53 -6.60
C TYR A 62 15.06 -11.16 -5.13
N THR A 63 14.21 -10.44 -4.38
CA THR A 63 14.60 -9.89 -3.06
C THR A 63 13.57 -10.00 -1.93
N GLU A 64 12.30 -10.35 -2.17
CA GLU A 64 11.30 -10.49 -1.08
C GLU A 64 11.18 -11.93 -0.51
N CYS A 65 12.31 -12.63 -0.33
CA CYS A 65 12.39 -13.78 0.59
C CYS A 65 13.01 -13.40 1.95
N GLY A 66 13.17 -12.10 2.23
CA GLY A 66 13.54 -11.63 3.56
C GLY A 66 12.30 -11.40 4.41
N ARG A 67 11.87 -12.41 5.17
CA ARG A 67 11.13 -12.15 6.43
C ARG A 67 11.84 -11.00 7.12
N ASN A 68 11.11 -9.94 7.48
CA ASN A 68 11.67 -8.79 8.16
C ASN A 68 12.11 -9.25 9.56
N SER A 69 13.35 -9.73 9.70
CA SER A 69 13.88 -10.33 10.93
C SER A 69 13.93 -9.36 12.10
N SER A 70 13.71 -8.07 11.83
CA SER A 70 13.65 -7.01 12.83
C SER A 70 12.23 -6.74 13.35
N PHE A 71 11.19 -7.33 12.76
CA PHE A 71 9.81 -7.22 13.26
C PHE A 71 9.43 -8.48 14.04
N GLU A 72 9.49 -8.39 15.36
CA GLU A 72 9.04 -9.45 16.27
C GLU A 72 7.52 -9.38 16.39
N GLU A 73 6.83 -10.01 15.44
CA GLU A 73 5.36 -10.11 15.38
C GLU A 73 4.76 -10.58 16.72
N GLU A 74 5.44 -11.51 17.40
CA GLU A 74 5.04 -12.03 18.71
C GLU A 74 4.99 -10.95 19.80
N ARG A 75 5.94 -10.00 19.81
CA ARG A 75 5.91 -8.86 20.75
C ARG A 75 4.80 -7.88 20.45
N PHE A 76 4.48 -7.68 19.18
CA PHE A 76 3.39 -6.79 18.79
C PHE A 76 2.03 -7.38 19.17
N SER A 77 1.83 -8.68 18.95
CA SER A 77 0.63 -9.41 19.38
C SER A 77 0.42 -9.33 20.89
N LEU A 78 1.48 -9.53 21.68
CA LEU A 78 1.44 -9.44 23.15
C LEU A 78 1.05 -8.04 23.67
N LEU A 79 1.41 -6.98 22.95
CA LEU A 79 1.02 -5.62 23.30
C LEU A 79 -0.42 -5.31 22.89
N SER A 80 -0.91 -5.91 21.80
CA SER A 80 -2.28 -5.70 21.30
C SER A 80 -3.37 -6.43 22.09
N GLU A 81 -2.99 -7.41 22.91
CA GLU A 81 -3.92 -8.21 23.72
C GLU A 81 -4.00 -7.77 25.21
N GLU A 82 -3.39 -6.63 25.58
CA GLU A 82 -3.43 -5.99 26.92
C GLU A 82 -3.59 -6.93 28.14
N ARG A 83 -2.47 -7.34 28.75
CA ARG A 83 -2.43 -7.68 30.17
C ARG A 83 -1.41 -6.84 30.91
N LEU A 84 -1.80 -5.60 31.21
CA LEU A 84 -1.38 -4.88 32.42
C LEU A 84 -2.61 -4.67 33.31
#